data_AF-A0A7R6SZN3-F1
#
_entry.id   AF-A0A7R6SZN3-F1
#
_cell.length_a   1.000
_cell.length_b   1.000
_cell.length_c   1.000
_cell.angle_alpha   90.00
_cell.angle_beta   90.00
_cell.angle_gamma   90.00
#
_symmetry.space_group_name_H-M   'P 1'
#
loop_
_entity.id
_entity.type
_entity.pdbx_description
1 polymer ?
#
loop_
_entity_poly.entity_id
_entity_poly.type
_entity_poly.pdbx_seq_one_letter_code
_entity_poly.pdbx_strand_id
1 'polypeptide(L)'
;MITGFNTDVKHAGKVFHVQTEDKGINNPRIETLIYVGGQILDSIRQDYSDKIKDGYNEDLITQMMEEQHQKVIRDIKTGKYDTDNEEIENIISNKNLDDVVLEYLLATTFKDDLVLLLDEEGMEFYDNSDVEITVNAYNRESYNGIPKTKILIKILSLDTNPALLAEGYTDNDGKFKAKFKIPELPDGVYTLLIEGEHPEIGKSQIKYIIKKKRK
;
A
#
# COMPACT_ATOMS: atom_id res chain seq x y z
N MET A 1 35.89 -16.56 -6.15
CA MET A 1 34.56 -15.91 -6.28
C MET A 1 33.88 -16.57 -7.46
N ILE A 2 32.91 -17.44 -7.20
CA ILE A 2 32.20 -18.17 -8.26
C ILE A 2 31.10 -17.23 -8.79
N THR A 3 31.11 -16.98 -10.10
CA THR A 3 30.04 -16.22 -10.76
C THR A 3 28.82 -17.11 -10.94
N GLY A 4 27.64 -16.65 -10.52
CA GLY A 4 26.38 -17.37 -10.77
C GLY A 4 26.03 -17.46 -12.26
N PHE A 5 25.16 -18.40 -12.61
CA PHE A 5 24.63 -18.57 -13.97
C PHE A 5 23.29 -17.86 -14.12
N ASN A 6 23.15 -17.05 -15.17
CA ASN A 6 21.91 -16.32 -15.48
C ASN A 6 21.54 -16.54 -16.94
N THR A 7 20.35 -17.09 -17.21
CA THR A 7 19.87 -17.38 -18.56
C THR A 7 18.39 -17.09 -18.70
N ASP A 8 18.03 -16.39 -19.78
CA ASP A 8 16.65 -16.20 -20.20
C ASP A 8 16.24 -17.32 -21.17
N VAL A 9 15.22 -18.09 -20.81
CA VAL A 9 14.70 -19.21 -21.60
C VAL A 9 13.33 -18.84 -22.13
N LYS A 10 13.18 -18.78 -23.46
CA LYS A 10 11.88 -18.56 -24.11
C LYS A 10 11.19 -19.91 -24.33
N HIS A 11 9.97 -20.06 -23.81
CA HIS A 11 9.15 -21.26 -24.00
C HIS A 11 7.66 -20.92 -23.81
N ALA A 12 6.77 -21.54 -24.60
CA ALA A 12 5.31 -21.32 -24.55
C ALA A 12 4.87 -19.84 -24.49
N GLY A 13 5.52 -18.96 -25.26
CA GLY A 13 5.21 -17.52 -25.28
C GLY A 13 5.69 -16.71 -24.07
N LYS A 14 6.35 -17.36 -23.09
CA LYS A 14 6.87 -16.75 -21.87
C LYS A 14 8.41 -16.68 -21.90
N VAL A 15 8.96 -15.76 -21.10
CA VAL A 15 10.39 -15.66 -20.83
C VAL A 15 10.61 -16.07 -19.39
N PHE A 16 11.33 -17.17 -19.18
CA PHE A 16 11.74 -17.66 -17.88
C PHE A 16 13.16 -17.15 -17.59
N HIS A 17 13.35 -16.45 -16.48
CA HIS A 17 14.68 -16.07 -16.02
C HIS A 17 15.18 -17.13 -15.04
N VAL A 18 16.29 -17.79 -15.36
CA VAL A 18 16.91 -18.82 -14.53
C VAL A 18 18.18 -18.26 -13.93
N GLN A 19 18.30 -18.25 -12.60
CA GLN A 19 19.47 -17.79 -11.87
C GLN A 19 19.98 -18.91 -10.96
N THR A 20 21.24 -19.32 -11.08
CA THR A 20 21.87 -20.33 -10.21
C THR A 20 23.05 -19.73 -9.47
N GLU A 21 23.07 -19.87 -8.14
CA GLU A 21 24.11 -19.36 -7.25
C GLU A 21 24.58 -20.39 -6.24
N ASP A 22 25.85 -20.30 -5.86
CA ASP A 22 26.41 -20.97 -4.68
C ASP A 22 26.31 -20.05 -3.44
N LYS A 23 25.83 -20.58 -2.32
CA LYS A 23 25.77 -19.86 -1.04
C LYS A 23 27.05 -19.96 -0.21
N GLY A 24 28.08 -20.63 -0.74
CA GLY A 24 29.44 -20.65 -0.22
C GLY A 24 29.66 -21.66 0.90
N ILE A 25 30.90 -21.78 1.37
CA ILE A 25 31.35 -22.83 2.30
C ILE A 25 30.60 -22.80 3.65
N ASN A 26 30.19 -21.63 4.12
CA ASN A 26 29.42 -21.49 5.37
C ASN A 26 27.97 -21.98 5.26
N ASN A 27 27.47 -22.14 4.02
CA ASN A 27 26.15 -22.65 3.71
C ASN A 27 26.25 -23.43 2.39
N PRO A 28 26.79 -24.67 2.41
CA PRO A 28 27.22 -25.41 1.21
C PRO A 28 26.03 -25.89 0.38
N ARG A 29 25.42 -24.94 -0.32
CA ARG A 29 24.14 -25.08 -1.00
C ARG A 29 24.15 -24.33 -2.31
N ILE A 30 23.75 -25.02 -3.37
CA ILE A 30 23.46 -24.43 -4.67
C ILE A 30 21.96 -24.13 -4.71
N GLU A 31 21.59 -22.91 -5.10
CA GLU A 31 20.22 -22.46 -5.25
C GLU A 31 19.98 -22.01 -6.70
N THR A 32 18.96 -22.56 -7.34
CA THR A 32 18.44 -22.07 -8.62
C THR A 32 17.06 -21.49 -8.43
N LEU A 33 16.86 -20.27 -8.90
CA LEU A 33 15.58 -19.56 -8.91
C LEU A 33 15.07 -19.44 -10.34
N ILE A 34 13.79 -19.71 -10.53
CA ILE A 34 13.09 -19.57 -11.81
C ILE A 34 12.07 -18.45 -11.66
N TYR A 35 12.16 -17.43 -12.51
CA TYR A 35 11.24 -16.30 -12.51
C TYR A 35 10.47 -16.18 -13.82
N VAL A 36 9.23 -15.73 -13.74
CA VAL A 36 8.42 -15.33 -14.90
C VAL A 36 7.64 -14.08 -14.52
N GLY A 37 7.70 -13.01 -15.34
CA GLY A 37 6.90 -11.80 -15.12
C GLY A 37 7.09 -11.11 -13.76
N GLY A 38 8.27 -11.26 -13.13
CA GLY A 38 8.58 -10.68 -11.81
C GLY A 38 8.18 -11.54 -10.61
N GLN A 39 7.66 -12.75 -10.81
CA GLN A 39 7.31 -13.69 -9.73
C GLN A 39 8.27 -14.88 -9.73
N ILE A 40 8.55 -15.45 -8.55
CA ILE A 40 9.30 -16.70 -8.40
C ILE A 40 8.34 -17.86 -8.66
N LEU A 41 8.63 -18.66 -9.68
CA LEU A 41 7.84 -19.85 -10.02
C LEU A 41 8.31 -21.07 -9.23
N ASP A 42 9.62 -21.25 -9.08
CA ASP A 42 10.19 -22.36 -8.32
C ASP A 42 11.59 -22.01 -7.79
N SER A 43 12.00 -22.73 -6.74
CA SER A 43 13.35 -22.67 -6.16
C SER A 43 13.89 -24.09 -5.95
N ILE A 44 14.96 -24.43 -6.66
CA ILE A 44 15.62 -25.74 -6.57
C ILE A 44 16.89 -25.57 -5.76
N ARG A 45 17.07 -26.44 -4.76
CA ARG A 45 18.17 -26.31 -3.83
C ARG A 45 18.84 -27.64 -3.58
N GLN A 46 20.16 -27.65 -3.75
CA GLN A 46 20.99 -28.84 -3.60
C GLN A 46 22.08 -28.60 -2.55
N ASP A 47 22.06 -29.41 -1.49
CA ASP A 47 23.13 -29.45 -0.50
C ASP A 47 24.34 -30.20 -1.08
N TYR A 48 25.54 -29.66 -0.84
CA TYR A 48 26.80 -30.28 -1.23
C TYR A 48 27.79 -30.42 -0.05
N SER A 49 27.30 -30.33 1.20
CA SER A 49 28.14 -30.42 2.41
C SER A 49 29.01 -31.69 2.44
N ASP A 50 28.50 -32.80 1.92
CA ASP A 50 29.22 -34.06 1.81
C ASP A 50 30.39 -34.04 0.80
N LYS A 51 30.34 -33.14 -0.19
CA LYS A 51 31.33 -33.03 -1.28
C LYS A 51 32.54 -32.18 -0.93
N ILE A 52 32.48 -31.44 0.18
CA ILE A 52 33.56 -30.57 0.66
C ILE A 52 34.31 -31.15 1.87
N LYS A 53 33.95 -32.36 2.32
CA LYS A 53 34.56 -33.03 3.49
C LYS A 53 36.07 -33.30 3.31
N ASP A 54 36.48 -33.62 2.10
CA ASP A 54 37.89 -33.91 1.76
C ASP A 54 38.64 -32.67 1.23
N GLY A 55 38.00 -31.49 1.26
CA GLY A 55 38.53 -30.22 0.76
C GLY A 55 37.56 -29.51 -0.19
N TYR A 56 37.65 -28.17 -0.21
CA TYR A 56 36.83 -27.35 -1.10
C TYR A 56 37.39 -27.38 -2.53
N ASN A 57 36.58 -27.80 -3.49
CA ASN A 57 36.93 -27.87 -4.91
C ASN A 57 35.99 -26.98 -5.73
N GLU A 58 36.48 -25.80 -6.13
CA GLU A 58 35.70 -24.81 -6.90
C GLU A 58 35.20 -25.36 -8.24
N ASP A 59 36.01 -26.17 -8.94
CA ASP A 59 35.63 -26.75 -10.23
C ASP A 59 34.46 -27.72 -10.09
N LEU A 60 34.45 -28.52 -9.02
CA LEU A 60 33.35 -29.43 -8.72
C LEU A 60 32.05 -28.66 -8.44
N ILE A 61 32.11 -27.61 -7.63
CA ILE A 61 30.92 -26.79 -7.32
C ILE A 61 30.41 -26.09 -8.58
N THR A 62 31.31 -25.54 -9.39
CA THR A 62 30.96 -24.89 -10.66
C THR A 62 30.28 -25.88 -11.62
N GLN A 63 30.78 -27.11 -11.71
CA GLN A 63 30.15 -28.17 -12.51
C GLN A 63 28.75 -28.51 -11.99
N MET A 64 28.58 -28.66 -10.67
CA MET A 64 27.27 -28.94 -10.08
C MET A 64 26.26 -27.81 -10.35
N MET A 65 26.71 -26.56 -10.27
CA MET A 65 25.88 -25.39 -10.59
C MET A 65 25.43 -25.41 -12.06
N GLU A 66 26.35 -25.68 -12.99
CA GLU A 66 26.04 -25.78 -14.43
C GLU A 66 25.07 -26.94 -14.70
N GLU A 67 25.29 -28.11 -14.09
CA GLU A 67 24.41 -29.27 -14.24
C GLU A 67 22.99 -28.97 -13.76
N GLN A 68 22.86 -28.35 -12.59
CA GLN A 68 21.56 -27.92 -12.04
C GLN A 68 20.91 -26.88 -12.96
N HIS A 69 21.66 -25.89 -13.42
CA HIS A 69 21.17 -24.83 -14.31
C HIS A 69 20.66 -25.40 -15.64
N GLN A 70 21.43 -26.25 -16.31
CA GLN A 70 21.04 -26.88 -17.57
C GLN A 70 19.84 -27.82 -17.40
N LYS A 71 19.73 -28.51 -16.27
CA LYS A 71 18.56 -29.33 -15.96
C LYS A 71 17.31 -28.47 -15.89
N VAL A 72 17.38 -27.32 -15.22
CA VAL A 72 16.26 -26.37 -15.13
C VAL A 72 15.86 -25.81 -16.49
N ILE A 73 16.84 -25.43 -17.32
CA ILE A 73 16.57 -24.98 -18.69
C ILE A 73 15.86 -26.07 -19.50
N ARG A 74 16.27 -27.33 -19.36
CA ARG A 74 15.61 -28.46 -20.03
C ARG A 74 14.18 -28.65 -19.53
N ASP A 75 13.97 -28.66 -18.22
CA ASP A 75 12.65 -28.78 -17.60
C ASP A 75 11.67 -27.73 -18.15
N ILE A 76 12.12 -26.47 -18.28
CA ILE A 76 11.36 -25.38 -18.90
C ILE A 76 11.04 -25.70 -20.36
N LYS A 77 12.03 -26.06 -21.17
CA LYS A 77 11.82 -26.38 -22.60
C LYS A 77 10.95 -27.60 -22.83
N THR A 78 10.88 -28.53 -21.87
CA THR A 78 10.00 -29.70 -21.94
C THR A 78 8.58 -29.43 -21.46
N GLY A 79 8.29 -28.20 -21.04
CA GLY A 79 6.97 -27.79 -20.60
C GLY A 79 6.59 -28.22 -19.19
N LYS A 80 7.58 -28.56 -18.34
CA LYS A 80 7.33 -28.90 -16.93
C LYS A 80 6.63 -27.75 -16.18
N TYR A 81 6.86 -26.51 -16.63
CA TYR A 81 6.32 -25.29 -16.04
C TYR A 81 5.20 -24.67 -16.89
N ASP A 82 4.63 -25.43 -17.83
CA ASP A 82 3.53 -24.95 -18.70
C ASP A 82 2.17 -24.98 -17.98
N THR A 83 2.02 -25.85 -16.97
CA THR A 83 0.71 -26.23 -16.38
C THR A 83 0.21 -25.28 -15.29
N ASP A 84 1.07 -24.49 -14.64
CA ASP A 84 0.65 -23.59 -13.55
C ASP A 84 0.05 -22.26 -14.05
N ASN A 85 -0.15 -22.10 -15.36
CA ASN A 85 -0.53 -20.83 -15.96
C ASN A 85 -1.85 -20.83 -16.75
N GLU A 86 -2.62 -21.91 -16.86
CA GLU A 86 -3.98 -21.75 -17.44
C GLU A 86 -4.88 -20.92 -16.51
N GLU A 87 -4.68 -21.00 -15.18
CA GLU A 87 -5.36 -20.12 -14.23
C GLU A 87 -4.77 -18.70 -14.21
N ILE A 88 -3.44 -18.55 -14.37
CA ILE A 88 -2.78 -17.24 -14.38
C ILE A 88 -2.97 -16.48 -15.71
N GLU A 89 -2.98 -17.15 -16.87
CA GLU A 89 -3.31 -16.52 -18.15
C GLU A 89 -4.78 -16.11 -18.21
N ASN A 90 -5.70 -16.85 -17.57
CA ASN A 90 -7.08 -16.39 -17.40
C ASN A 90 -7.22 -15.20 -16.43
N ILE A 91 -6.34 -15.08 -15.44
CA ILE A 91 -6.28 -13.92 -14.52
C ILE A 91 -5.65 -12.69 -15.21
N ILE A 92 -4.57 -12.87 -15.96
CA ILE A 92 -3.85 -11.78 -16.65
C ILE A 92 -4.61 -11.33 -17.91
N SER A 93 -5.30 -12.24 -18.61
CA SER A 93 -6.14 -11.90 -19.77
C SER A 93 -7.45 -11.19 -19.39
N ASN A 94 -7.90 -11.25 -18.13
CA ASN A 94 -9.14 -10.60 -17.69
C ASN A 94 -8.93 -9.47 -16.67
N LYS A 95 -7.69 -9.04 -16.43
CA LYS A 95 -7.45 -7.75 -15.78
C LYS A 95 -6.36 -7.01 -16.51
N ASN A 96 -6.78 -6.22 -17.50
CA ASN A 96 -5.90 -5.20 -18.07
C ASN A 96 -5.43 -4.26 -16.95
N LEU A 97 -4.33 -3.55 -17.18
CA LEU A 97 -3.89 -2.49 -16.26
C LEU A 97 -5.06 -1.56 -15.91
N ASP A 98 -5.95 -1.31 -16.87
CA ASP A 98 -7.17 -0.55 -16.67
C ASP A 98 -8.14 -1.21 -15.68
N ASP A 99 -8.25 -2.53 -15.60
CA ASP A 99 -9.07 -3.25 -14.62
C ASP A 99 -8.42 -3.31 -13.25
N VAL A 100 -7.08 -3.38 -13.18
CA VAL A 100 -6.35 -3.29 -11.90
C VAL A 100 -6.37 -1.86 -11.38
N VAL A 101 -6.26 -0.87 -12.26
CA VAL A 101 -6.43 0.55 -11.95
C VAL A 101 -7.88 0.82 -11.62
N LEU A 102 -8.86 0.22 -12.31
CA LEU A 102 -10.27 0.37 -12.00
C LEU A 102 -10.61 -0.35 -10.70
N GLU A 103 -10.03 -1.50 -10.38
CA GLU A 103 -10.24 -2.19 -9.11
C GLU A 103 -9.53 -1.46 -7.97
N TYR A 104 -8.34 -0.93 -8.20
CA TYR A 104 -7.67 -0.06 -7.24
C TYR A 104 -8.45 1.24 -7.06
N LEU A 105 -8.88 1.87 -8.14
CA LEU A 105 -9.76 3.03 -8.11
C LEU A 105 -11.01 2.64 -7.37
N LEU A 106 -11.84 1.69 -7.79
CA LEU A 106 -13.04 1.20 -7.08
C LEU A 106 -12.78 0.89 -5.59
N ALA A 107 -11.73 0.14 -5.25
CA ALA A 107 -11.33 -0.16 -3.87
C ALA A 107 -10.84 1.08 -3.08
N THR A 108 -10.42 2.13 -3.78
CA THR A 108 -10.07 3.45 -3.24
C THR A 108 -11.20 4.49 -3.42
N THR A 109 -12.18 4.22 -4.29
CA THR A 109 -13.35 5.05 -4.61
C THR A 109 -14.37 4.85 -3.49
N PHE A 110 -14.39 3.66 -2.88
CA PHE A 110 -15.01 3.45 -1.56
C PHE A 110 -14.29 4.16 -0.40
N LYS A 111 -13.32 5.07 -0.63
CA LYS A 111 -12.70 5.88 0.43
C LYS A 111 -13.03 7.37 0.39
N ASP A 112 -13.74 7.85 -0.63
CA ASP A 112 -14.07 9.28 -0.79
C ASP A 112 -15.59 9.54 -0.89
N ASP A 113 -16.43 8.58 -0.48
CA ASP A 113 -17.89 8.75 -0.46
C ASP A 113 -18.36 9.66 0.66
N LEU A 114 -17.61 9.74 1.77
CA LEU A 114 -17.91 10.64 2.87
C LEU A 114 -17.44 12.06 2.51
N VAL A 115 -18.38 12.99 2.43
CA VAL A 115 -18.08 14.42 2.29
C VAL A 115 -18.50 15.15 3.55
N LEU A 116 -17.63 16.04 4.02
CA LEU A 116 -17.91 16.94 5.13
C LEU A 116 -18.11 18.36 4.61
N LEU A 117 -19.19 19.00 5.04
CA LEU A 117 -19.42 20.43 4.82
C LEU A 117 -19.85 21.12 6.10
N LEU A 118 -19.51 22.39 6.23
CA LEU A 118 -20.14 23.26 7.22
C LEU A 118 -21.47 23.78 6.69
N ASP A 119 -22.49 23.85 7.54
CA ASP A 119 -23.78 24.49 7.19
C ASP A 119 -23.60 25.96 6.78
N GLU A 120 -22.60 26.64 7.33
CA GLU A 120 -22.31 28.05 7.04
C GLU A 120 -21.12 28.18 6.07
N GLU A 121 -21.41 28.61 4.84
CA GLU A 121 -20.37 28.93 3.85
C GLU A 121 -19.59 30.20 4.23
N GLY A 122 -18.28 30.18 3.97
CA GLY A 122 -17.42 31.35 4.17
C GLY A 122 -17.13 31.68 5.64
N MET A 123 -17.44 30.78 6.58
CA MET A 123 -17.10 30.95 7.98
C MET A 123 -15.58 31.13 8.16
N GLU A 124 -15.21 32.16 8.91
CA GLU A 124 -13.82 32.46 9.24
C GLU A 124 -13.56 32.17 10.71
N PHE A 125 -12.43 31.53 11.00
CA PHE A 125 -12.04 31.19 12.36
C PHE A 125 -10.97 32.14 12.86
N TYR A 126 -11.12 32.60 14.11
CA TYR A 126 -10.20 33.53 14.76
C TYR A 126 -9.69 32.96 16.07
N ASP A 127 -8.46 33.30 16.47
CA ASP A 127 -7.97 32.96 17.81
C ASP A 127 -8.74 33.69 18.92
N ASN A 128 -8.78 33.09 20.11
CA ASN A 128 -9.54 33.58 21.26
C ASN A 128 -11.02 33.89 20.93
N SER A 129 -11.69 32.96 20.26
CA SER A 129 -13.10 33.08 19.86
C SER A 129 -13.92 31.86 20.26
N ASP A 130 -15.18 32.11 20.61
CA ASP A 130 -16.18 31.07 20.80
C ASP A 130 -16.81 30.75 19.44
N VAL A 131 -16.81 29.47 19.09
CA VAL A 131 -17.19 28.97 17.77
C VAL A 131 -18.32 27.95 17.94
N GLU A 132 -19.36 28.11 17.14
CA GLU A 132 -20.50 27.18 17.06
C GLU A 132 -20.71 26.83 15.60
N ILE A 133 -20.57 25.54 15.27
CA ILE A 133 -20.66 25.04 13.90
C ILE A 133 -21.52 23.79 13.83
N THR A 134 -22.10 23.57 12.65
CA THR A 134 -22.73 22.31 12.29
C THR A 134 -21.96 21.70 11.12
N VAL A 135 -21.42 20.50 11.33
CA VAL A 135 -20.75 19.69 10.32
C VAL A 135 -21.76 18.70 9.76
N ASN A 136 -21.95 18.68 8.45
CA ASN A 136 -22.77 17.70 7.75
C ASN A 136 -21.85 16.66 7.11
N ALA A 137 -22.07 15.40 7.44
CA ALA A 137 -21.53 14.25 6.76
C ALA A 137 -22.58 13.73 5.78
N TYR A 138 -22.26 13.67 4.50
CA TYR A 138 -23.16 13.10 3.50
C TYR A 138 -22.41 12.26 2.48
N ASN A 139 -23.13 11.34 1.87
CA ASN A 139 -22.62 10.51 0.80
C ASN A 139 -22.58 11.31 -0.50
N ARG A 140 -21.44 11.33 -1.19
CA ARG A 140 -21.22 12.16 -2.38
C ARG A 140 -22.19 11.85 -3.54
N GLU A 141 -22.57 10.59 -3.72
CA GLU A 141 -23.42 10.16 -4.83
C GLU A 141 -24.91 10.32 -4.51
N SER A 142 -25.32 9.84 -3.34
CA SER A 142 -26.73 9.84 -2.93
C SER A 142 -27.19 11.12 -2.25
N TYR A 143 -26.25 11.99 -1.84
CA TYR A 143 -26.47 13.19 -1.03
C TYR A 143 -27.19 12.94 0.31
N ASN A 144 -27.32 11.68 0.72
CA ASN A 144 -27.93 11.31 1.99
C ASN A 144 -26.97 11.59 3.14
N GLY A 145 -27.52 12.07 4.26
CA GLY A 145 -26.78 12.22 5.51
C GLY A 145 -26.24 10.87 6.00
N ILE A 146 -24.99 10.86 6.46
CA ILE A 146 -24.33 9.66 6.97
C ILE A 146 -24.34 9.70 8.50
N PRO A 147 -25.19 8.91 9.16
CA PRO A 147 -25.26 8.86 10.62
C PRO A 147 -24.07 8.14 11.22
N LYS A 148 -23.81 8.36 12.52
CA LYS A 148 -22.73 7.69 13.28
C LYS A 148 -21.33 7.87 12.70
N THR A 149 -21.12 8.89 11.88
CA THR A 149 -19.78 9.33 11.45
C THR A 149 -19.10 9.98 12.63
N LYS A 150 -17.93 9.47 13.04
CA LYS A 150 -17.13 10.07 14.10
C LYS A 150 -16.52 11.37 13.58
N ILE A 151 -16.79 12.49 14.25
CA ILE A 151 -16.22 13.80 13.93
C ILE A 151 -15.21 14.21 15.00
N LEU A 152 -14.06 14.69 14.56
CA LEU A 152 -12.96 15.20 15.39
C LEU A 152 -12.58 16.59 14.90
N ILE A 153 -12.59 17.57 15.81
CA ILE A 153 -12.19 18.94 15.51
C ILE A 153 -10.92 19.25 16.27
N LYS A 154 -9.84 19.56 15.55
CA LYS A 154 -8.49 19.75 16.09
C LYS A 154 -7.87 21.04 15.61
N ILE A 155 -7.00 21.63 16.43
CA ILE A 155 -6.06 22.66 15.99
C ILE A 155 -4.73 21.98 15.67
N LEU A 156 -4.17 22.30 14.51
CA LEU A 156 -2.83 21.91 14.09
C LEU A 156 -1.93 23.14 14.01
N SER A 157 -0.67 22.96 14.40
CA SER A 157 0.44 23.86 14.09
C SER A 157 1.66 23.02 13.69
N LEU A 158 2.63 23.63 13.02
CA LEU A 158 3.85 22.95 12.59
C LEU A 158 4.77 22.59 13.77
N ASP A 159 4.67 23.33 14.87
CA ASP A 159 5.62 23.27 15.99
C ASP A 159 5.00 22.66 17.27
N THR A 160 3.70 22.31 17.24
CA THR A 160 2.96 21.86 18.42
C THR A 160 2.09 20.65 18.13
N ASN A 161 1.85 19.84 19.16
CA ASN A 161 0.96 18.68 19.03
C ASN A 161 -0.49 19.11 18.75
N PRO A 162 -1.25 18.31 17.98
CA PRO A 162 -2.65 18.57 17.71
C PRO A 162 -3.47 18.73 19.00
N ALA A 163 -4.22 19.84 19.11
CA ALA A 163 -5.12 20.08 20.23
C ALA A 163 -6.56 19.76 19.84
N LEU A 164 -7.18 18.77 20.49
CA LEU A 164 -8.59 18.43 20.27
C LEU A 164 -9.51 19.47 20.91
N LEU A 165 -10.40 20.06 20.11
CA LEU A 165 -11.37 21.06 20.55
C LEU A 165 -12.76 20.47 20.80
N ALA A 166 -13.18 19.54 19.95
CA ALA A 166 -14.46 18.87 20.06
C ALA A 166 -14.40 17.51 19.37
N GLU A 167 -15.19 16.57 19.87
CA GLU A 167 -15.41 15.27 19.25
C GLU A 167 -16.85 14.83 19.43
N GLY A 168 -17.32 13.96 18.53
CA GLY A 168 -18.63 13.34 18.67
C GLY A 168 -19.00 12.54 17.44
N TYR A 169 -20.29 12.28 17.29
CA TYR A 169 -20.83 11.49 16.18
C TYR A 169 -21.98 12.24 15.52
N THR A 170 -22.15 12.05 14.22
CA THR A 170 -23.30 12.58 13.50
C THR A 170 -24.60 11.90 13.92
N ASP A 171 -25.69 12.68 13.93
CA ASP A 171 -27.05 12.22 14.20
C ASP A 171 -27.64 11.43 13.01
N ASN A 172 -28.92 11.07 13.08
CA ASN A 172 -29.61 10.30 12.04
C ASN A 172 -29.67 11.02 10.68
N ASP A 173 -29.56 12.35 10.67
CA ASP A 173 -29.58 13.19 9.46
C ASP A 173 -28.15 13.48 8.97
N GLY A 174 -27.13 12.86 9.57
CA GLY A 174 -25.73 13.07 9.22
C GLY A 174 -25.14 14.37 9.76
N LYS A 175 -25.77 15.01 10.75
CA LYS A 175 -25.32 16.30 11.29
C LYS A 175 -24.63 16.17 12.63
N PHE A 176 -23.58 16.95 12.83
CA PHE A 176 -22.87 17.06 14.09
C PHE A 176 -22.74 18.53 14.49
N LYS A 177 -23.39 18.91 15.60
CA LYS A 177 -23.30 20.26 16.15
C LYS A 177 -22.20 20.32 17.20
N ALA A 178 -21.27 21.25 17.03
CA ALA A 178 -20.15 21.44 17.93
C ALA A 178 -20.09 22.88 18.42
N LYS A 179 -19.85 23.03 19.71
CA LYS A 179 -19.57 24.32 20.35
C LYS A 179 -18.26 24.21 21.11
N PHE A 180 -17.29 25.03 20.76
CA PHE A 180 -15.96 24.99 21.34
C PHE A 180 -15.32 26.37 21.32
N LYS A 181 -14.27 26.54 22.13
CA LYS A 181 -13.50 27.78 22.19
C LYS A 181 -12.14 27.58 21.56
N ILE A 182 -11.78 28.42 20.61
CA ILE A 182 -10.41 28.50 20.08
C ILE A 182 -9.60 29.31 21.11
N PRO A 183 -8.53 28.74 21.69
CA PRO A 183 -7.69 29.46 22.66
C PRO A 183 -6.95 30.62 21.99
N GLU A 184 -6.33 31.47 22.80
CA GLU A 184 -5.34 32.42 22.29
C GLU A 184 -4.12 31.63 21.78
N LEU A 185 -3.80 31.80 20.50
CA LEU A 185 -2.72 31.07 19.84
C LEU A 185 -1.47 31.95 19.83
N PRO A 186 -0.26 31.40 19.97
CA PRO A 186 0.99 32.16 19.74
C PRO A 186 1.09 32.71 18.30
N ASP A 187 2.16 33.45 18.01
CA ASP A 187 2.49 33.80 16.63
C ASP A 187 2.84 32.53 15.84
N GLY A 188 2.27 32.40 14.65
CA GLY A 188 2.43 31.22 13.81
C GLY A 188 1.21 30.98 12.93
N VAL A 189 1.28 29.93 12.11
CA VAL A 189 0.17 29.49 11.25
C VAL A 189 -0.52 28.32 11.93
N TYR A 190 -1.82 28.49 12.19
CA TYR A 190 -2.65 27.46 12.81
C TYR A 190 -3.79 27.08 11.87
N THR A 191 -4.11 25.80 11.84
CA THR A 191 -5.18 25.24 11.01
C THR A 191 -6.20 24.56 11.91
N LEU A 192 -7.48 24.90 11.72
CA LEU A 192 -8.59 24.12 12.23
C LEU A 192 -8.81 22.95 11.27
N LEU A 193 -8.61 21.74 11.76
CA LEU A 193 -8.83 20.50 11.03
C LEU A 193 -10.10 19.86 11.57
N ILE A 194 -11.03 19.54 10.67
CA ILE A 194 -12.23 18.75 10.97
C ILE A 194 -12.08 17.44 10.22
N GLU A 195 -11.99 16.34 10.95
CA GLU A 195 -11.89 14.98 10.42
C GLU A 195 -13.20 14.24 10.68
N GLY A 196 -13.63 13.46 9.70
CA GLY A 196 -14.77 12.56 9.78
C GLY A 196 -14.33 11.15 9.43
N GLU A 197 -14.74 10.17 10.24
CA GLU A 197 -14.42 8.76 10.02
C GLU A 197 -15.67 7.91 10.24
N HIS A 198 -16.02 7.13 9.24
CA HIS A 198 -17.10 6.15 9.29
C HIS A 198 -16.57 4.76 8.94
N PRO A 199 -16.83 3.72 9.76
CA PRO A 199 -16.22 2.38 9.58
C PRO A 199 -16.45 1.75 8.20
N GLU A 200 -17.60 2.01 7.58
CA GLU A 200 -18.01 1.39 6.31
C GLU A 200 -17.82 2.29 5.09
N ILE A 201 -17.74 3.62 5.28
CA ILE A 201 -17.75 4.60 4.18
C ILE A 201 -16.37 5.26 4.01
N GLY A 202 -15.52 5.19 5.02
CA GLY A 202 -14.17 5.73 4.98
C GLY A 202 -14.03 7.03 5.75
N LYS A 203 -13.12 7.89 5.30
CA LYS A 203 -12.69 9.07 6.05
C LYS A 203 -12.66 10.30 5.16
N SER A 204 -12.90 11.45 5.77
CA SER A 204 -12.92 12.75 5.08
C SER A 204 -12.37 13.82 6.00
N GLN A 205 -11.89 14.91 5.43
CA GLN A 205 -11.37 16.03 6.22
C GLN A 205 -11.54 17.36 5.49
N ILE A 206 -11.79 18.41 6.27
CA ILE A 206 -11.79 19.80 5.81
C ILE A 206 -10.88 20.65 6.70
N LYS A 207 -10.21 21.63 6.10
CA LYS A 207 -9.18 22.45 6.74
C LYS A 207 -9.50 23.92 6.58
N TYR A 208 -9.38 24.67 7.66
CA TYR A 208 -9.55 26.11 7.68
C TYR A 208 -8.36 26.77 8.35
N ILE A 209 -7.91 27.90 7.80
CA ILE A 209 -6.86 28.70 8.43
C ILE A 209 -7.48 29.48 9.59
N ILE A 210 -6.85 29.41 10.76
CA ILE A 210 -7.23 30.24 11.91
C ILE A 210 -6.50 31.58 11.77
N LYS A 211 -7.26 32.66 11.65
CA LYS A 211 -6.74 34.02 11.54
C LYS A 211 -6.46 34.58 12.93
N LYS A 212 -5.50 35.50 13.00
CA LYS A 212 -5.31 36.35 14.16
C LYS A 212 -6.45 37.36 14.27
N LYS A 213 -7.11 37.40 15.42
CA LYS A 213 -8.07 38.47 15.75
C LYS A 213 -7.28 39.77 15.86
N ARG A 214 -7.40 40.65 14.87
CA ARG A 214 -6.81 41.99 14.95
C ARG A 214 -7.47 42.72 16.12
N LYS A 215 -6.66 43.21 17.06
CA LYS A 215 -7.10 44.11 18.12
C LYS A 215 -7.67 45.40 17.53
#